data_AF-A0A9P4NX61-F1
#
_entry.id   AF-A0A9P4NX61-F1
#
_cell.length_a   1.000
_cell.length_b   1.000
_cell.length_c   1.000
_cell.angle_alpha   90.00
_cell.angle_beta   90.00
_cell.angle_gamma   90.00
#
_symmetry.space_group_name_H-M   'P 1'
#
loop_
_entity.id
_entity.type
_entity.pdbx_description
1 polymer ?
#
loop_
_entity_poly.entity_id
_entity_poly.type
_entity_poly.pdbx_seq_one_letter_code
_entity_poly.pdbx_strand_id
1 'polypeptide(L)'
;HRADGPRYPCPHCRKYRGRASFKRKDHLRQHVRSYHHIQDDNVDTTRGVSCRHIGCEAYRPAEYDEHSSTNTLFTKHSFQARSEYNQHLKKVHSEAPFPCPVAGCNRTGGKGYLRKRDLMKHQQKEHAGLVM
;
A
#
# COMPACT_ATOMS: atom_id res chain seq x y z
N HIS A 1 24.10 39.40 -7.90
CA HIS A 1 24.40 38.07 -7.34
C HIS A 1 23.20 37.16 -7.56
N ARG A 2 23.33 36.09 -8.37
CA ARG A 2 22.21 35.14 -8.61
C ARG A 2 22.17 34.12 -7.47
N ALA A 3 21.04 34.04 -6.77
CA ALA A 3 20.81 33.07 -5.71
C ALA A 3 20.97 31.64 -6.25
N ASP A 4 21.87 30.88 -5.63
CA ASP A 4 22.17 29.50 -5.98
C ASP A 4 20.95 28.64 -5.61
N GLY A 5 20.20 28.17 -6.61
CA GLY A 5 18.98 27.37 -6.41
C GLY A 5 19.22 26.06 -5.66
N PRO A 6 18.15 25.37 -5.22
CA PRO A 6 18.27 24.14 -4.43
C PRO A 6 19.07 23.06 -5.20
N ARG A 7 20.11 22.55 -4.55
CA ARG A 7 20.98 21.49 -5.07
C ARG A 7 20.64 20.15 -4.43
N TYR A 8 20.69 19.09 -5.22
CA TYR A 8 20.29 17.73 -4.86
C TYR A 8 21.53 16.81 -4.87
N PRO A 9 22.23 16.64 -3.73
CA PRO A 9 23.39 15.75 -3.63
C PRO A 9 22.97 14.27 -3.69
N CYS A 10 23.84 13.42 -4.24
CA CYS A 10 23.67 11.97 -4.13
C CYS A 10 24.25 11.46 -2.80
N PRO A 11 23.47 10.75 -1.96
CA PRO A 11 23.97 10.21 -0.69
C PRO A 11 24.93 9.03 -0.88
N HIS A 12 24.79 8.28 -1.98
CA HIS A 12 25.52 7.03 -2.25
C HIS A 12 26.80 7.21 -3.08
N CYS A 13 27.05 8.42 -3.60
CA CYS A 13 28.25 8.75 -4.35
C CYS A 13 29.08 9.80 -3.62
N ARG A 14 30.42 9.66 -3.61
CA ARG A 14 31.33 10.73 -3.15
C ARG A 14 31.47 11.85 -4.19
N LYS A 15 31.34 11.53 -5.48
CA LYS A 15 31.54 12.45 -6.62
C LYS A 15 30.48 13.56 -6.72
N TYR A 16 29.23 13.26 -6.38
CA TYR A 16 28.09 14.18 -6.54
C TYR A 16 27.60 14.74 -5.19
N ARG A 17 28.52 15.00 -4.25
CA ARG A 17 28.24 15.69 -2.97
C ARG A 17 28.58 17.17 -3.07
N GLY A 18 27.86 18.01 -2.32
CA GLY A 18 28.17 19.44 -2.14
C GLY A 18 28.00 20.29 -3.41
N ARG A 19 29.03 20.99 -3.86
CA ARG A 19 28.95 21.89 -5.05
C ARG A 19 28.82 21.14 -6.38
N ALA A 20 29.19 19.85 -6.43
CA ALA A 20 29.00 18.98 -7.59
C ALA A 20 27.60 18.32 -7.63
N SER A 21 26.70 18.70 -6.72
CA SER A 21 25.34 18.17 -6.64
C SER A 21 24.49 18.53 -7.85
N PHE A 22 23.50 17.70 -8.13
CA PHE A 22 22.58 17.90 -9.24
C PHE A 22 21.74 19.16 -9.01
N LYS A 23 21.51 19.95 -10.07
CA LYS A 23 20.64 21.13 -10.00
C LYS A 23 19.15 20.78 -9.98
N ARG A 24 18.80 19.55 -10.40
CA ARG A 24 17.41 19.07 -10.47
C ARG A 24 17.29 17.69 -9.80
N LYS A 25 16.14 17.46 -9.16
CA LYS A 25 15.82 16.21 -8.45
C LYS A 25 15.63 15.02 -9.41
N ASP A 26 15.17 15.25 -10.63
CA ASP A 26 14.98 14.17 -11.62
C ASP A 26 16.32 13.56 -12.07
N HIS A 27 17.34 14.39 -12.32
CA HIS A 27 18.67 13.92 -12.70
C HIS A 27 19.33 13.14 -11.55
N LEU A 28 19.08 13.55 -10.29
CA LEU A 28 19.50 12.76 -9.14
C LEU A 28 18.80 11.40 -9.11
N ARG A 29 17.48 11.35 -9.29
CA ARG A 29 16.71 10.08 -9.33
C ARG A 29 17.19 9.16 -10.44
N GLN A 30 17.40 9.70 -11.64
CA GLN A 30 17.94 8.94 -12.77
C GLN A 30 19.35 8.41 -12.44
N HIS A 31 20.23 9.24 -11.88
CA HIS A 31 21.56 8.81 -11.48
C HIS A 31 21.53 7.67 -10.45
N VAL A 32 20.71 7.81 -9.40
CA VAL A 32 20.58 6.79 -8.35
C VAL A 32 20.02 5.49 -8.93
N ARG A 33 19.04 5.57 -9.83
CA ARG A 33 18.46 4.38 -10.48
C ARG A 33 19.42 3.69 -11.44
N SER A 34 20.15 4.44 -12.26
CA SER A 34 21.03 3.86 -13.29
C SER A 34 22.40 3.43 -12.75
N TYR A 35 23.00 4.20 -11.83
CA TYR A 35 24.36 3.94 -11.34
C TYR A 35 24.40 3.17 -10.02
N HIS A 36 23.40 3.37 -9.15
CA HIS A 36 23.32 2.61 -7.89
C HIS A 36 22.31 1.46 -7.95
N HIS A 37 21.52 1.34 -9.04
CA HIS A 37 20.44 0.36 -9.14
C HIS A 37 19.44 0.43 -7.96
N ILE A 38 19.41 1.56 -7.25
CA ILE A 38 18.47 1.82 -6.17
C ILE A 38 17.25 2.44 -6.84
N GLN A 39 16.16 1.68 -6.90
CA GLN A 39 14.89 2.24 -7.34
C GLN A 39 14.43 3.21 -6.24
N ASP A 40 13.95 4.40 -6.64
CA ASP A 40 13.17 5.25 -5.74
C ASP A 40 11.89 4.45 -5.49
N ASP A 41 11.94 3.52 -4.54
CA ASP A 41 10.77 2.91 -3.93
C ASP A 41 10.11 4.01 -3.09
N ASN A 42 9.74 5.12 -3.74
CA ASN A 42 8.63 5.94 -3.35
C ASN A 42 7.37 5.08 -3.59
N VAL A 43 7.32 3.92 -2.94
CA VAL A 43 6.08 3.35 -2.56
C VAL A 43 5.51 4.37 -1.61
N ASP A 44 4.58 5.14 -2.15
CA ASP A 44 3.66 6.00 -1.45
C ASP A 44 3.26 5.30 -0.13
N THR A 45 4.01 5.57 0.94
CA THR A 45 3.79 4.96 2.27
C THR A 45 2.47 5.42 2.85
N THR A 46 1.87 6.45 2.25
CA THR A 46 0.53 6.97 2.48
C THR A 46 -0.60 6.12 1.89
N ARG A 47 -0.32 5.11 1.05
CA ARG A 47 -1.34 4.25 0.39
C ARG A 47 -1.44 2.83 0.90
N GLY A 48 -0.69 2.48 1.94
CA GLY A 48 -0.79 1.16 2.53
C GLY A 48 -2.13 0.96 3.25
N VAL A 49 -2.45 -0.30 3.57
CA VAL A 49 -3.70 -0.69 4.24
C VAL A 49 -3.35 -1.46 5.50
N SER A 50 -4.07 -1.21 6.58
CA SER A 50 -3.95 -1.95 7.84
C SER A 50 -5.23 -2.70 8.14
N CYS A 51 -5.14 -3.75 8.95
CA CYS A 51 -6.31 -4.53 9.34
C CYS A 51 -7.28 -3.69 10.18
N ARG A 52 -8.59 -3.91 10.00
CA ARG A 52 -9.65 -3.24 10.78
C ARG A 52 -10.02 -3.99 12.07
N HIS A 53 -9.66 -5.27 12.17
CA HIS A 53 -10.02 -6.09 13.33
C HIS A 53 -9.18 -5.70 14.55
N ILE A 54 -9.83 -5.13 15.57
CA ILE A 54 -9.20 -4.77 16.84
C ILE A 54 -8.62 -6.04 17.47
N GLY A 55 -7.33 -6.02 17.82
CA GLY A 55 -6.61 -7.19 18.34
C GLY A 55 -5.91 -8.06 17.28
N CYS A 56 -6.01 -7.72 15.99
CA CYS A 56 -5.20 -8.35 14.95
C CYS A 56 -3.76 -7.81 14.97
N GLU A 57 -2.75 -8.65 14.75
CA GLU A 57 -1.34 -8.18 14.68
C GLU A 57 -1.11 -7.15 13.57
N ALA A 58 -1.91 -7.22 12.50
CA ALA A 58 -1.87 -6.28 11.41
C ALA A 58 -2.79 -5.05 11.61
N TYR A 59 -3.51 -4.99 12.74
CA TYR A 59 -4.27 -3.81 13.16
C TYR A 59 -3.31 -2.70 13.54
N ARG A 60 -3.55 -1.52 12.97
CA ARG A 60 -2.84 -0.31 13.37
C ARG A 60 -3.90 0.73 13.68
N PRO A 61 -4.06 1.12 14.96
CA PRO A 61 -4.96 2.19 15.30
C PRO A 61 -4.48 3.46 14.58
N ALA A 62 -5.43 4.28 14.11
CA ALA A 62 -5.12 5.56 13.47
C ALA A 62 -4.70 6.64 14.50
N GLU A 63 -4.40 6.22 15.73
CA GLU A 63 -4.14 7.09 16.87
C GLU A 63 -2.75 7.70 16.71
N TYR A 64 -2.70 9.03 16.78
CA TYR A 64 -1.50 9.83 16.66
C TYR A 64 -0.69 9.66 17.96
N ASP A 65 0.39 8.88 17.92
CA ASP A 65 1.23 8.69 19.10
C ASP A 65 2.11 9.93 19.32
N GLU A 66 1.73 10.78 20.28
CA GLU A 66 2.43 12.01 20.65
C GLU A 66 3.79 11.76 21.33
N HIS A 67 4.08 10.51 21.73
CA HIS A 67 5.34 10.11 22.39
C HIS A 67 6.36 9.44 21.46
N SER A 68 6.00 9.10 20.23
CA SER A 68 6.91 8.54 19.24
C SER A 68 7.63 9.66 18.51
N SER A 69 8.82 10.02 19.01
CA SER A 69 9.76 10.99 18.42
C SER A 69 10.28 10.60 17.01
N THR A 70 9.66 9.64 16.33
CA THR A 70 9.91 9.22 14.96
C THR A 70 8.70 9.52 14.08
N ASN A 71 8.67 10.75 13.55
CA ASN A 71 8.00 11.18 12.31
C ASN A 71 6.83 10.28 11.83
N THR A 72 5.62 10.55 12.32
CA THR A 72 4.34 9.88 12.03
C THR A 72 3.88 9.91 10.56
N LEU A 73 4.70 10.44 9.64
CA LEU A 73 4.52 10.30 8.18
C LEU A 73 5.08 8.96 7.63
N PHE A 74 5.77 8.17 8.47
CA PHE A 74 6.42 6.91 8.10
C PHE A 74 5.88 5.68 8.84
N THR A 75 4.68 5.72 9.43
CA THR A 75 4.02 4.51 9.92
C THR A 75 3.67 3.63 8.72
N LYS A 76 4.64 2.79 8.34
CA LYS A 76 4.52 1.80 7.27
C LYS A 76 3.33 0.91 7.61
N HIS A 77 2.23 1.08 6.89
CA HIS A 77 1.06 0.22 7.05
C HIS A 77 1.47 -1.26 6.98
N SER A 78 0.74 -2.11 7.70
CA SER A 78 1.01 -3.56 7.75
C SER A 78 1.03 -4.21 6.36
N PHE A 79 0.25 -3.67 5.41
CA PHE A 79 0.24 -4.12 4.02
C PHE A 79 0.50 -2.96 3.08
N GLN A 80 1.39 -3.18 2.13
CA GLN A 80 1.76 -2.16 1.16
C GLN A 80 0.93 -2.30 -0.13
N ALA A 81 0.49 -3.52 -0.45
CA ALA A 81 -0.45 -3.80 -1.54
C ALA A 81 -1.83 -4.27 -1.04
N ARG A 82 -2.87 -3.88 -1.80
CA ARG A 82 -4.26 -4.32 -1.56
C ARG A 82 -4.44 -5.84 -1.67
N SER A 83 -3.63 -6.50 -2.51
CA SER A 83 -3.62 -7.95 -2.67
C SER A 83 -3.17 -8.67 -1.40
N GLU A 84 -2.15 -8.16 -0.72
CA GLU A 84 -1.63 -8.70 0.54
C GLU A 84 -2.67 -8.56 1.65
N TYR A 85 -3.27 -7.38 1.78
CA TYR A 85 -4.38 -7.13 2.70
C TYR A 85 -5.54 -8.11 2.47
N ASN A 86 -5.93 -8.31 1.22
CA ASN A 86 -6.99 -9.25 0.86
C ASN A 86 -6.63 -10.70 1.19
N GLN A 87 -5.37 -11.10 1.01
CA GLN A 87 -4.90 -12.43 1.39
C GLN A 87 -4.92 -12.61 2.91
N HIS A 88 -4.52 -11.56 3.64
CA HIS A 88 -4.58 -11.54 5.09
C HIS A 88 -6.01 -11.73 5.60
N LEU A 89 -6.98 -10.96 5.09
CA LEU A 89 -8.40 -11.13 5.46
C LEU A 89 -8.88 -12.57 5.26
N LYS A 90 -8.50 -13.20 4.15
CA LYS A 90 -8.88 -14.58 3.86
C LYS A 90 -8.23 -15.61 4.79
N LYS A 91 -6.97 -15.42 5.16
CA LYS A 91 -6.21 -16.39 5.97
C LYS A 91 -6.45 -16.23 7.47
N VAL A 92 -6.46 -14.99 7.94
CA VAL A 92 -6.52 -14.66 9.38
C VAL A 92 -7.96 -14.52 9.83
N HIS A 93 -8.79 -13.85 9.02
CA HIS A 93 -10.17 -13.57 9.40
C HIS A 93 -11.17 -14.50 8.73
N SER A 94 -10.74 -15.34 7.78
CA SER A 94 -11.65 -16.12 6.93
C SER A 94 -12.77 -15.24 6.36
N GLU A 95 -12.40 -14.03 5.97
CA GLU A 95 -13.30 -13.01 5.43
C GLU A 95 -12.82 -12.59 4.04
N ALA A 96 -13.78 -12.38 3.15
CA ALA A 96 -13.55 -11.79 1.86
C ALA A 96 -14.28 -10.45 1.79
N PRO A 97 -13.76 -9.45 1.05
CA PRO A 97 -14.43 -8.16 0.92
C PRO A 97 -15.83 -8.23 0.30
N PHE A 98 -16.10 -9.25 -0.52
CA PHE A 98 -17.38 -9.44 -1.21
C PHE A 98 -17.87 -10.89 -1.07
N PRO A 99 -18.40 -11.28 0.11
CA PRO A 99 -19.01 -12.60 0.30
C PRO A 99 -20.37 -12.67 -0.43
N CYS A 100 -20.78 -13.87 -0.85
CA CYS A 100 -22.13 -14.06 -1.38
C CYS A 100 -23.17 -13.92 -0.25
N PRO A 101 -24.24 -13.12 -0.41
CA PRO A 101 -25.27 -12.95 0.61
C PRO A 101 -26.30 -14.09 0.64
N VAL A 102 -26.30 -14.99 -0.34
CA VAL A 102 -27.28 -16.09 -0.42
C VAL A 102 -26.95 -17.17 0.62
N ALA A 103 -27.85 -17.37 1.57
CA ALA A 103 -27.74 -18.41 2.58
C ALA A 103 -27.64 -19.80 1.92
N GLY A 104 -26.64 -20.59 2.32
CA GLY A 104 -26.37 -21.90 1.72
C GLY A 104 -25.47 -21.88 0.48
N CYS A 105 -25.03 -20.71 0.01
CA CYS A 105 -24.05 -20.64 -1.07
C CYS A 105 -22.64 -21.02 -0.59
N ASN A 106 -21.94 -21.85 -1.38
CA ASN A 106 -20.54 -22.25 -1.15
C ASN A 106 -19.53 -21.09 -1.16
N ARG A 107 -19.94 -19.88 -1.60
CA ARG A 107 -19.12 -18.67 -1.74
C ARG A 107 -19.42 -17.62 -0.66
N THR A 108 -19.86 -18.07 0.51
CA THR A 108 -20.09 -17.25 1.71
C THR A 108 -18.80 -17.08 2.54
N GLY A 109 -18.70 -16.00 3.33
CA GLY A 109 -17.56 -15.70 4.19
C GLY A 109 -16.21 -15.60 3.45
N GLY A 110 -15.18 -16.28 3.94
CA GLY A 110 -13.80 -16.23 3.44
C GLY A 110 -13.59 -16.81 2.04
N LYS A 111 -14.56 -17.57 1.54
CA LYS A 111 -14.58 -18.09 0.16
C LYS A 111 -15.17 -17.08 -0.83
N GLY A 112 -15.55 -15.90 -0.35
CA GLY A 112 -16.07 -14.81 -1.16
C GLY A 112 -15.05 -14.21 -2.12
N TYR A 113 -15.53 -13.23 -2.87
CA TYR A 113 -14.80 -12.61 -3.96
C TYR A 113 -13.97 -11.42 -3.48
N LEU A 114 -12.88 -11.15 -4.20
CA LEU A 114 -12.03 -9.98 -3.95
C LEU A 114 -12.52 -8.73 -4.68
N ARG A 115 -13.40 -8.90 -5.67
CA ARG A 115 -13.96 -7.82 -6.49
C ARG A 115 -15.48 -7.94 -6.57
N LYS A 116 -16.17 -6.81 -6.46
CA LYS A 116 -17.63 -6.71 -6.61
C LYS A 116 -18.13 -7.26 -7.95
N ARG A 117 -17.39 -7.03 -9.04
CA ARG A 117 -17.73 -7.55 -10.38
C ARG A 117 -17.82 -9.09 -10.40
N ASP A 118 -16.91 -9.77 -9.73
CA ASP A 118 -16.89 -11.24 -9.72
C ASP A 118 -18.03 -11.79 -8.87
N LEU A 119 -18.37 -11.13 -7.76
CA LEU A 119 -19.57 -11.43 -6.98
C LEU A 119 -20.84 -11.24 -7.84
N MET A 120 -20.99 -10.13 -8.55
CA MET A 120 -22.15 -9.90 -9.41
C MET A 120 -22.28 -10.95 -10.51
N LYS A 121 -21.18 -11.35 -11.16
CA LYS A 121 -21.19 -12.41 -12.17
C LYS A 121 -21.59 -13.76 -11.57
N HIS A 122 -21.12 -14.07 -10.37
CA HIS A 122 -21.52 -15.28 -9.66
C HIS A 122 -23.02 -15.24 -9.30
N GLN A 123 -23.49 -14.13 -8.74
CA GLN A 123 -24.91 -13.95 -8.44
C GLN A 123 -25.77 -14.07 -9.70
N GLN A 124 -25.36 -13.48 -10.82
CA GLN A 124 -26.09 -13.57 -12.08
C GLN A 124 -26.09 -14.99 -12.68
N LYS A 125 -25.12 -15.84 -12.37
CA LYS A 125 -25.06 -17.22 -12.89
C LYS A 125 -25.74 -18.22 -11.96
N GLU A 126 -25.42 -18.17 -10.67
CA GLU A 126 -25.82 -19.15 -9.67
C GLU A 126 -27.07 -18.71 -8.87
N HIS A 127 -27.38 -17.42 -8.87
CA HIS A 127 -28.48 -16.81 -8.12
C HIS A 127 -29.34 -15.88 -8.99
N ALA A 128 -29.34 -16.12 -10.31
CA ALA A 128 -29.99 -15.28 -11.32
C ALA A 128 -31.47 -15.01 -11.03
N GLY A 129 -32.13 -15.90 -10.28
CA GLY A 129 -33.55 -15.82 -9.90
C GLY A 129 -33.83 -15.46 -8.43
N LEU A 130 -32.82 -15.14 -7.61
CA LEU A 130 -32.99 -14.80 -6.19
C LEU A 130 -32.59 -13.36 -5.83
N VAL A 131 -32.18 -12.56 -6.81
CA VAL A 131 -31.90 -11.13 -6.63
C VAL A 131 -33.09 -10.35 -7.18
N MET A 132 -34.11 -10.17 -6.35
CA MET A 132 -35.10 -9.09 -6.46
C MET A 132 -34.89 -8.13 -5.31
#